data_AF-A0A6H0SKN7-F1
#
_entry.id   AF-A0A6H0SKN7-F1
#
_cell.length_a   1.000
_cell.length_b   1.000
_cell.length_c   1.000
_cell.angle_alpha   90.00
_cell.angle_beta   90.00
_cell.angle_gamma   90.00
#
_symmetry.space_group_name_H-M   'P 1'
#
loop_
_entity.id
_entity.type
_entity.pdbx_description
1 polymer ?
#
loop_
_entity_poly.entity_id
_entity_poly.type
_entity_poly.pdbx_seq_one_letter_code
_entity_poly.pdbx_strand_id
1 'polypeptide(L)'
;MTKRLLFLALPIAASLALAGCSAGSSDQTPDTSGSPSAEKSQEGTDGQTAGKNLSAQQVEDVASKLLDGDPAVQVIGNKQMQPQLSAAKDAKLPDGIKPEKCAELNAKYTVTDLTGSVAATSTSSSEQMGKVVQIFSLTDETTRKNVHEALALDDLAGCETVTIEQGGKEINAQRQILPLDVKADRSLTMSTIMDAGGGQKLSSVAVQALDGNNFVLVTLQTGSMQPAELATQAVELTDQAFDEIKAVQ
;
A
#
# COMPACT_ATOMS: atom_id res chain seq x y z
N MET A 1 26.71 -7.22 47.00
CA MET A 1 27.90 -6.50 46.47
C MET A 1 27.45 -5.64 45.31
N THR A 2 27.70 -4.36 45.46
CA THR A 2 27.41 -3.23 44.59
C THR A 2 28.29 -3.21 43.35
N LYS A 3 27.73 -2.84 42.19
CA LYS A 3 28.36 -1.88 41.27
C LYS A 3 27.35 -1.35 40.24
N ARG A 4 26.89 -0.12 40.51
CA ARG A 4 26.33 0.82 39.54
C ARG A 4 27.44 1.28 38.60
N LEU A 5 27.11 1.51 37.33
CA LEU A 5 27.79 2.50 36.48
C LEU A 5 26.72 3.25 35.69
N LEU A 6 26.59 4.53 36.05
CA LEU A 6 25.89 5.61 35.35
C LEU A 6 26.91 6.37 34.49
N PHE A 7 26.40 7.29 33.66
CA PHE A 7 27.06 8.33 32.84
C PHE A 7 27.42 7.88 31.41
N LEU A 8 27.09 8.59 30.32
CA LEU A 8 26.80 10.02 30.13
C LEU A 8 25.64 10.25 29.13
N ALA A 9 24.79 11.23 29.46
CA ALA A 9 23.98 11.98 28.52
C ALA A 9 24.85 13.05 27.82
N LEU A 10 24.57 13.34 26.55
CA LEU A 10 24.90 14.63 25.94
C LEU A 10 23.79 15.04 24.95
N PRO A 11 23.20 16.25 25.08
CA PRO A 11 22.17 16.77 24.18
C PRO A 11 22.83 17.50 22.99
N ILE A 12 22.26 17.40 21.80
CA ILE A 12 22.64 18.29 20.69
C ILE A 12 21.52 19.29 20.43
N ALA A 13 21.94 20.54 20.47
CA ALA A 13 21.20 21.77 20.53
C ALA A 13 20.22 21.99 19.38
N ALA A 14 19.08 22.57 19.75
CA ALA A 14 18.29 23.44 18.90
C ALA A 14 19.02 24.78 18.69
N SER A 15 19.06 25.25 17.45
CA SER A 15 19.21 26.66 17.04
C SER A 15 19.13 26.69 15.51
N LEU A 16 18.62 27.69 14.81
CA LEU A 16 17.86 28.91 15.10
C LEU A 16 17.28 29.31 13.72
N ALA A 17 16.12 29.94 13.73
CA ALA A 17 15.47 30.51 12.57
C ALA A 17 16.39 31.46 11.77
N LEU A 18 16.34 31.38 10.45
CA LEU A 18 16.55 32.55 9.58
C LEU A 18 15.22 32.94 8.95
N ALA A 19 14.64 34.00 9.50
CA ALA A 19 13.76 34.88 8.76
C ALA A 19 14.58 35.71 7.78
N GLY A 20 14.02 36.05 6.61
CA GLY A 20 14.38 37.30 5.94
C GLY A 20 14.23 37.37 4.42
N CYS A 21 13.32 38.26 4.01
CA CYS A 21 13.21 39.00 2.74
C CYS A 21 12.54 38.32 1.53
N SER A 22 11.61 38.96 0.82
CA SER A 22 10.87 40.22 1.02
C SER A 22 9.81 40.39 -0.08
N ALA A 23 8.68 40.97 0.32
CA ALA A 23 7.82 41.94 -0.38
C ALA A 23 7.20 41.66 -1.77
N GLY A 24 5.87 41.84 -1.81
CA GLY A 24 5.11 42.18 -3.01
C GLY A 24 3.60 42.22 -2.77
N SER A 25 3.09 43.33 -2.22
CA SER A 25 1.65 43.62 -2.05
C SER A 25 0.90 43.69 -3.38
N SER A 26 -0.38 43.30 -3.40
CA SER A 26 -1.56 44.20 -3.58
C SER A 26 -2.80 43.43 -4.07
N ASP A 27 -3.81 43.40 -3.19
CA ASP A 27 -5.26 43.60 -3.36
C ASP A 27 -6.06 43.29 -4.66
N GLN A 28 -7.32 42.89 -4.37
CA GLN A 28 -8.59 43.04 -5.11
C GLN A 28 -9.13 41.90 -6.00
N THR A 29 -10.07 41.14 -5.43
CA THR A 29 -11.35 40.67 -6.03
C THR A 29 -12.35 41.85 -6.13
N PRO A 30 -13.43 41.85 -6.97
CA PRO A 30 -14.35 40.70 -7.18
C PRO A 30 -15.06 40.54 -8.55
N ASP A 31 -15.70 39.36 -8.66
CA ASP A 31 -16.92 38.96 -9.40
C ASP A 31 -17.12 39.29 -10.89
N THR A 32 -17.48 38.26 -11.69
CA THR A 32 -18.90 37.95 -12.06
C THR A 32 -18.97 36.89 -13.20
N SER A 33 -19.81 35.89 -12.96
CA SER A 33 -20.63 35.03 -13.85
C SER A 33 -20.24 34.72 -15.30
N GLY A 34 -20.26 33.43 -15.63
CA GLY A 34 -20.41 32.95 -17.01
C GLY A 34 -20.33 31.42 -17.17
N SER A 35 -21.47 30.75 -17.11
CA SER A 35 -21.73 29.43 -17.74
C SER A 35 -23.14 29.49 -18.34
N PRO A 36 -23.54 28.64 -19.29
CA PRO A 36 -22.90 27.39 -19.71
C PRO A 36 -22.81 27.20 -21.25
N SER A 37 -22.08 26.18 -21.71
CA SER A 37 -22.55 25.45 -22.90
C SER A 37 -22.11 24.00 -22.85
N ALA A 38 -23.09 23.13 -23.00
CA ALA A 38 -22.97 21.69 -23.04
C ALA A 38 -22.66 21.25 -24.47
N GLU A 39 -21.69 20.35 -24.63
CA GLU A 39 -21.66 19.45 -25.77
C GLU A 39 -21.61 18.00 -25.28
N LYS A 40 -22.70 17.30 -25.57
CA LYS A 40 -22.77 15.84 -25.58
C LYS A 40 -21.78 15.33 -26.63
N SER A 41 -20.99 14.33 -26.25
CA SER A 41 -20.57 13.29 -27.17
C SER A 41 -20.67 11.96 -26.44
N GLN A 42 -21.36 11.03 -27.08
CA GLN A 42 -21.72 9.70 -26.63
C GLN A 42 -21.05 8.71 -27.60
N GLU A 43 -20.83 7.47 -27.14
CA GLU A 43 -20.08 6.34 -27.74
C GLU A 43 -18.63 6.24 -27.22
N GLY A 44 -18.15 5.15 -26.63
CA GLY A 44 -18.67 3.80 -26.49
C GLY A 44 -17.46 2.86 -26.38
N THR A 45 -17.03 2.56 -25.15
CA THR A 45 -16.07 1.50 -24.78
C THR A 45 -16.34 1.19 -23.31
N ASP A 46 -16.41 -0.10 -22.95
CA ASP A 46 -16.75 -0.62 -21.62
C ASP A 46 -16.36 0.33 -20.49
N GLY A 47 -17.36 1.06 -20.01
CA GLY A 47 -17.19 2.15 -19.06
C GLY A 47 -16.91 1.59 -17.67
N GLN A 48 -15.64 1.25 -17.43
CA GLN A 48 -15.11 1.19 -16.08
C GLN A 48 -15.30 2.60 -15.50
N THR A 49 -16.35 2.78 -14.70
CA THR A 49 -16.73 4.08 -14.16
C THR A 49 -15.55 4.59 -13.34
N ALA A 50 -14.84 5.60 -13.85
CA ALA A 50 -13.73 6.20 -13.12
C ALA A 50 -14.28 6.75 -11.80
N GLY A 51 -13.90 6.14 -10.69
CA GLY A 51 -14.30 6.60 -9.35
C GLY A 51 -13.78 8.00 -9.08
N LYS A 52 -14.41 8.74 -8.15
CA LYS A 52 -13.91 10.07 -7.78
C LYS A 52 -12.54 9.94 -7.09
N ASN A 53 -11.54 10.66 -7.59
CA ASN A 53 -10.22 10.70 -6.96
C ASN A 53 -10.29 11.38 -5.58
N LEU A 54 -9.54 10.83 -4.62
CA LEU A 54 -9.35 11.42 -3.30
C LEU A 54 -8.18 12.41 -3.31
N SER A 55 -8.31 13.47 -2.51
CA SER A 55 -7.20 14.37 -2.20
C SER A 55 -6.19 13.71 -1.26
N ALA A 56 -4.97 14.27 -1.18
CA ALA A 56 -3.92 13.78 -0.28
C ALA A 56 -4.38 13.74 1.19
N GLN A 57 -5.13 14.76 1.63
CA GLN A 57 -5.67 14.80 2.98
C GLN A 57 -6.69 13.67 3.21
N GLN A 58 -7.61 13.45 2.27
CA GLN A 58 -8.61 12.38 2.40
C GLN A 58 -7.97 10.99 2.46
N VAL A 59 -6.94 10.73 1.64
CA VAL A 59 -6.24 9.44 1.66
C VAL A 59 -5.50 9.24 2.99
N GLU A 60 -4.87 10.29 3.53
CA GLU A 60 -4.19 10.25 4.84
C GLU A 60 -5.16 10.08 6.01
N ASP A 61 -6.33 10.75 5.97
CA ASP A 61 -7.39 10.63 6.97
C ASP A 61 -7.94 9.20 7.00
N VAL A 62 -8.19 8.60 5.82
CA VAL A 62 -8.62 7.19 5.72
C VAL A 62 -7.56 6.27 6.31
N ALA A 63 -6.28 6.40 5.91
CA ALA A 63 -5.21 5.56 6.43
C ALA A 63 -5.07 5.68 7.96
N SER A 64 -5.20 6.90 8.51
CA SER A 64 -5.10 7.14 9.95
C SER A 64 -6.19 6.44 10.77
N LYS A 65 -7.40 6.33 10.22
CA LYS A 65 -8.53 5.67 10.91
C LYS A 65 -8.42 4.15 10.93
N LEU A 66 -7.84 3.54 9.90
CA LEU A 66 -7.90 2.09 9.71
C LEU A 66 -7.18 1.29 10.79
N LEU A 67 -6.17 1.88 11.43
CA LEU A 67 -5.46 1.28 12.55
C LEU A 67 -5.60 2.12 13.83
N ASP A 68 -6.62 2.97 13.92
CA ASP A 68 -6.83 3.81 15.10
C ASP A 68 -6.96 2.97 16.39
N GLY A 69 -6.42 3.49 17.48
CA GLY A 69 -6.34 2.81 18.77
C GLY A 69 -5.16 1.86 18.95
N ASP A 70 -4.35 1.60 17.92
CA ASP A 70 -3.10 0.87 18.06
C ASP A 70 -1.93 1.83 18.39
N PRO A 71 -1.30 1.70 19.57
CA PRO A 71 -0.28 2.65 20.03
C PRO A 71 1.03 2.59 19.21
N ALA A 72 1.22 1.57 18.36
CA ALA A 72 2.41 1.41 17.54
C ALA A 72 2.22 1.90 16.09
N VAL A 73 1.11 2.59 15.80
CA VAL A 73 0.80 3.04 14.44
C VAL A 73 1.64 4.23 14.01
N GLN A 74 2.13 4.16 12.78
CA GLN A 74 2.75 5.24 12.05
C GLN A 74 1.99 5.46 10.75
N VAL A 75 1.63 6.70 10.48
CA VAL A 75 0.99 7.11 9.23
C VAL A 75 1.97 7.93 8.41
N ILE A 76 2.08 7.61 7.12
CA ILE A 76 2.89 8.32 6.14
C ILE A 76 1.96 8.78 5.02
N GLY A 77 1.79 10.10 4.89
CA GLY A 77 0.95 10.70 3.86
C GLY A 77 1.65 10.83 2.49
N ASN A 78 0.91 11.38 1.53
CA ASN A 78 1.29 11.42 0.12
C ASN A 78 2.67 12.01 -0.14
N LYS A 79 3.01 13.13 0.52
CA LYS A 79 4.28 13.82 0.31
C LYS A 79 5.49 12.93 0.57
N GLN A 80 5.41 12.06 1.57
CA GLN A 80 6.49 11.13 1.92
C GLN A 80 6.40 9.81 1.15
N MET A 81 5.20 9.41 0.72
CA MET A 81 4.99 8.24 -0.13
C MET A 81 5.54 8.42 -1.55
N GLN A 82 5.36 9.58 -2.18
CA GLN A 82 5.76 9.78 -3.59
C GLN A 82 7.23 9.44 -3.90
N PRO A 83 8.22 9.84 -3.09
CA PRO A 83 9.61 9.40 -3.28
C PRO A 83 9.79 7.88 -3.16
N GLN A 84 9.03 7.21 -2.27
CA GLN A 84 9.10 5.76 -2.09
C GLN A 84 8.50 5.02 -3.29
N LEU A 85 7.38 5.51 -3.83
CA LEU A 85 6.76 4.95 -5.04
C LEU A 85 7.65 5.14 -6.28
N SER A 86 8.32 6.29 -6.38
CA SER A 86 9.30 6.53 -7.44
C SER A 86 10.48 5.56 -7.34
N ALA A 87 11.00 5.33 -6.13
CA ALA A 87 12.06 4.36 -5.92
C ALA A 87 11.60 2.91 -6.20
N ALA A 88 10.35 2.56 -5.87
CA ALA A 88 9.78 1.24 -6.11
C ALA A 88 9.58 0.95 -7.60
N LYS A 89 9.14 1.95 -8.38
CA LYS A 89 9.02 1.87 -9.84
C LYS A 89 10.34 1.49 -10.52
N ASP A 90 11.45 2.07 -10.06
CA ASP A 90 12.78 1.86 -10.62
C ASP A 90 13.53 0.68 -9.95
N ALA A 91 12.95 0.07 -8.92
CA ALA A 91 13.56 -1.03 -8.20
C ALA A 91 13.60 -2.28 -9.08
N LYS A 92 14.76 -2.94 -9.10
CA LYS A 92 14.86 -4.29 -9.65
C LYS A 92 14.13 -5.25 -8.71
N LEU A 93 13.24 -6.06 -9.28
CA LEU A 93 12.62 -7.16 -8.55
C LEU A 93 13.68 -8.14 -8.03
N PRO A 94 13.40 -8.89 -6.96
CA PRO A 94 14.37 -9.81 -6.39
C PRO A 94 14.88 -10.81 -7.43
N ASP A 95 16.19 -10.77 -7.68
CA ASP A 95 16.89 -11.80 -8.45
C ASP A 95 16.99 -13.09 -7.63
N GLY A 96 17.15 -14.24 -8.29
CA GLY A 96 17.39 -15.52 -7.60
C GLY A 96 16.13 -16.23 -7.07
N ILE A 97 14.93 -15.86 -7.56
CA ILE A 97 13.72 -16.66 -7.35
C ILE A 97 13.80 -17.91 -8.22
N LYS A 98 13.71 -19.09 -7.58
CA LYS A 98 13.66 -20.40 -8.23
C LYS A 98 12.28 -21.04 -8.04
N PRO A 99 11.71 -21.69 -9.07
CA PRO A 99 12.17 -21.74 -10.47
C PRO A 99 12.24 -20.36 -11.16
N GLU A 100 13.10 -20.14 -12.16
CA GLU A 100 13.27 -18.80 -12.76
C GLU A 100 11.98 -18.23 -13.36
N LYS A 101 11.12 -19.09 -13.93
CA LYS A 101 9.79 -18.69 -14.43
C LYS A 101 8.92 -17.99 -13.36
N CYS A 102 9.17 -18.26 -12.08
CA CYS A 102 8.43 -17.67 -10.98
C CYS A 102 8.85 -16.23 -10.69
N ALA A 103 10.02 -15.78 -11.16
CA ALA A 103 10.40 -14.38 -11.15
C ALA A 103 9.53 -13.55 -12.11
N GLU A 104 9.29 -14.06 -13.32
CA GLU A 104 8.39 -13.43 -14.30
C GLU A 104 6.95 -13.37 -13.77
N LEU A 105 6.47 -14.47 -13.16
CA LEU A 105 5.16 -14.48 -12.55
C LEU A 105 5.06 -13.47 -11.40
N ASN A 106 6.08 -13.42 -10.53
CA ASN A 106 6.16 -12.44 -9.44
C ASN A 106 6.09 -11.00 -9.97
N ALA A 107 6.73 -10.72 -11.09
CA ALA A 107 6.67 -9.41 -11.74
C ALA A 107 5.27 -9.04 -12.23
N LYS A 108 4.48 -10.01 -12.70
CA LYS A 108 3.14 -9.75 -13.25
C LYS A 108 2.14 -9.28 -12.20
N TYR A 109 2.14 -9.88 -11.01
CA TYR A 109 1.18 -9.53 -9.95
C TYR A 109 1.71 -8.49 -8.95
N THR A 110 2.98 -8.11 -9.05
CA THR A 110 3.56 -7.04 -8.24
C THR A 110 3.38 -5.71 -8.97
N VAL A 111 2.53 -4.84 -8.45
CA VAL A 111 2.39 -3.49 -9.00
C VAL A 111 3.49 -2.60 -8.42
N THR A 112 4.53 -2.32 -9.21
CA THR A 112 5.66 -1.48 -8.78
C THR A 112 5.50 0.00 -9.18
N ASP A 113 4.83 0.28 -10.29
CA ASP A 113 4.56 1.65 -10.72
C ASP A 113 3.19 2.12 -10.22
N LEU A 114 3.19 2.73 -9.03
CA LEU A 114 2.03 3.41 -8.44
C LEU A 114 2.25 4.93 -8.37
N THR A 115 3.21 5.47 -9.13
CA THR A 115 3.53 6.92 -9.10
C THR A 115 2.38 7.79 -9.60
N GLY A 116 1.50 7.22 -10.42
CA GLY A 116 0.23 7.79 -10.86
C GLY A 116 -0.88 7.75 -9.82
N SER A 117 -0.59 8.08 -8.57
CA SER A 117 -1.58 8.04 -7.49
C SER A 117 -1.35 9.12 -6.43
N VAL A 118 -2.40 9.40 -5.68
CA VAL A 118 -2.32 10.00 -4.35
C VAL A 118 -2.33 8.86 -3.34
N ALA A 119 -1.34 8.80 -2.45
CA ALA A 119 -1.15 7.64 -1.57
C ALA A 119 -0.99 7.99 -0.10
N ALA A 120 -1.37 7.07 0.79
CA ALA A 120 -0.94 7.07 2.19
C ALA A 120 -0.79 5.63 2.68
N THR A 121 0.02 5.44 3.71
CA THR A 121 0.17 4.16 4.40
C THR A 121 0.02 4.33 5.89
N SER A 122 -0.65 3.37 6.53
CA SER A 122 -0.64 3.18 7.97
C SER A 122 0.03 1.86 8.29
N THR A 123 1.03 1.89 9.16
CA THR A 123 1.80 0.71 9.57
C THR A 123 1.73 0.55 11.07
N SER A 124 1.35 -0.63 11.55
CA SER A 124 1.53 -1.04 12.94
C SER A 124 2.52 -2.20 13.01
N SER A 125 3.50 -2.07 13.88
CA SER A 125 4.48 -3.12 14.17
C SER A 125 4.42 -3.47 15.65
N SER A 126 3.48 -4.33 16.01
CA SER A 126 3.40 -4.94 17.34
C SER A 126 4.20 -6.24 17.41
N GLU A 127 4.49 -6.73 18.62
CA GLU A 127 5.15 -8.03 18.81
C GLU A 127 4.31 -9.23 18.28
N GLN A 128 2.99 -9.05 18.13
CA GLN A 128 2.06 -10.12 17.77
C GLN A 128 1.76 -10.19 16.28
N MET A 129 1.69 -9.04 15.62
CA MET A 129 1.32 -8.93 14.21
C MET A 129 1.84 -7.61 13.63
N GLY A 130 2.48 -7.71 12.47
CA GLY A 130 2.74 -6.57 11.60
C GLY A 130 1.54 -6.31 10.69
N LYS A 131 1.11 -5.06 10.60
CA LYS A 131 0.01 -4.62 9.74
C LYS A 131 0.49 -3.46 8.89
N VAL A 132 0.27 -3.54 7.59
CA VAL A 132 0.50 -2.43 6.65
C VAL A 132 -0.77 -2.28 5.84
N VAL A 133 -1.33 -1.08 5.83
CA VAL A 133 -2.49 -0.73 4.99
C VAL A 133 -2.10 0.46 4.14
N GLN A 134 -2.15 0.29 2.83
CA GLN A 134 -1.82 1.31 1.85
C GLN A 134 -3.06 1.64 1.04
N ILE A 135 -3.35 2.93 0.96
CA ILE A 135 -4.48 3.47 0.22
C ILE A 135 -3.94 4.29 -0.93
N PHE A 136 -4.43 4.03 -2.13
CA PHE A 136 -4.05 4.72 -3.35
C PHE A 136 -5.31 5.20 -4.07
N SER A 137 -5.40 6.51 -4.32
CA SER A 137 -6.33 7.07 -5.29
C SER A 137 -5.59 7.22 -6.61
N LEU A 138 -5.85 6.34 -7.57
CA LEU A 138 -5.19 6.29 -8.87
C LEU A 138 -5.63 7.47 -9.75
N THR A 139 -4.68 8.28 -10.19
CA THR A 139 -4.95 9.55 -10.89
C THR A 139 -4.82 9.44 -12.41
N ASP A 140 -4.27 8.34 -12.92
CA ASP A 140 -4.18 8.08 -14.36
C ASP A 140 -4.59 6.66 -14.74
N GLU A 141 -4.94 6.52 -16.01
CA GLU A 141 -5.44 5.28 -16.59
C GLU A 141 -4.36 4.21 -16.74
N THR A 142 -3.12 4.59 -17.00
CA THR A 142 -2.00 3.64 -17.13
C THR A 142 -1.78 2.89 -15.83
N THR A 143 -1.73 3.60 -14.71
CA THR A 143 -1.56 3.02 -13.37
C THR A 143 -2.76 2.14 -13.02
N ARG A 144 -3.99 2.61 -13.27
CA ARG A 144 -5.21 1.82 -13.04
C ARG A 144 -5.23 0.52 -13.86
N LYS A 145 -4.82 0.59 -15.14
CA LYS A 145 -4.72 -0.58 -16.01
C LYS A 145 -3.68 -1.57 -15.50
N ASN A 146 -2.49 -1.10 -15.10
CA ASN A 146 -1.44 -1.96 -14.56
C ASN A 146 -1.91 -2.69 -13.28
N VAL A 147 -2.58 -1.98 -12.37
CA VAL A 147 -3.20 -2.59 -11.18
C VAL A 147 -4.22 -3.64 -11.61
N HIS A 148 -5.16 -3.27 -12.49
CA HIS A 148 -6.21 -4.16 -12.94
C HIS A 148 -5.67 -5.46 -13.58
N GLU A 149 -4.61 -5.37 -14.38
CA GLU A 149 -3.94 -6.53 -14.98
C GLU A 149 -3.23 -7.39 -13.93
N ALA A 150 -2.56 -6.78 -12.95
CA ALA A 150 -1.91 -7.51 -11.86
C ALA A 150 -2.92 -8.30 -10.99
N LEU A 151 -4.12 -7.76 -10.78
CA LEU A 151 -5.20 -8.41 -10.04
C LEU A 151 -5.89 -9.54 -10.81
N ALA A 152 -5.61 -9.72 -12.10
CA ALA A 152 -6.21 -10.77 -12.92
C ALA A 152 -5.54 -12.14 -12.75
N LEU A 153 -4.52 -12.25 -11.89
CA LEU A 153 -3.85 -13.52 -11.60
C LEU A 153 -4.80 -14.49 -10.90
N ASP A 154 -5.10 -15.62 -11.54
CA ASP A 154 -6.01 -16.66 -11.06
C ASP A 154 -5.29 -17.97 -10.67
N ASP A 155 -4.09 -18.22 -11.19
CA ASP A 155 -3.25 -19.35 -10.82
C ASP A 155 -1.78 -18.98 -10.59
N LEU A 156 -1.03 -19.87 -9.92
CA LEU A 156 0.40 -19.71 -9.67
C LEU A 156 1.29 -20.47 -10.67
N ALA A 157 0.72 -21.13 -11.68
CA ALA A 157 1.44 -21.85 -12.74
C ALA A 157 2.63 -22.72 -12.27
N GLY A 158 2.52 -23.39 -11.12
CA GLY A 158 3.62 -24.19 -10.55
C GLY A 158 4.64 -23.39 -9.72
N CYS A 159 4.27 -22.19 -9.25
CA CYS A 159 5.04 -21.30 -8.38
C CYS A 159 4.45 -21.20 -6.96
N GLU A 160 3.69 -22.22 -6.55
CA GLU A 160 3.14 -22.37 -5.20
C GLU A 160 4.26 -22.60 -4.17
N THR A 161 5.42 -23.08 -4.60
CA THR A 161 6.62 -23.12 -3.77
C THR A 161 7.77 -22.49 -4.54
N VAL A 162 8.40 -21.49 -3.92
CA VAL A 162 9.56 -20.81 -4.48
C VAL A 162 10.69 -20.78 -3.46
N THR A 163 11.91 -20.81 -3.96
CA THR A 163 13.11 -20.50 -3.17
C THR A 163 13.60 -19.12 -3.58
N ILE A 164 13.83 -18.25 -2.61
CA ILE A 164 14.33 -16.89 -2.81
C ILE A 164 15.74 -16.84 -2.25
N GLU A 165 16.72 -16.51 -3.09
CA GLU A 165 18.09 -16.28 -2.63
C GLU A 165 18.24 -14.83 -2.19
N GLN A 166 18.43 -14.60 -0.89
CA GLN A 166 18.60 -13.27 -0.33
C GLN A 166 19.79 -13.24 0.63
N GLY A 167 20.78 -12.39 0.34
CA GLY A 167 21.97 -12.23 1.19
C GLY A 167 22.78 -13.52 1.39
N GLY A 168 22.82 -14.39 0.36
CA GLY A 168 23.51 -15.68 0.40
C GLY A 168 22.78 -16.78 1.19
N LYS A 169 21.51 -16.56 1.54
CA LYS A 169 20.64 -17.56 2.18
C LYS A 169 19.47 -17.90 1.28
N GLU A 170 19.12 -19.18 1.26
CA GLU A 170 17.90 -19.66 0.60
C GLU A 170 16.72 -19.56 1.58
N ILE A 171 15.67 -18.85 1.18
CA ILE A 171 14.42 -18.72 1.90
C ILE A 171 13.35 -19.46 1.11
N ASN A 172 12.74 -20.47 1.71
CA ASN A 172 11.62 -21.16 1.09
C ASN A 172 10.31 -20.46 1.43
N ALA A 173 9.51 -20.20 0.41
CA ALA A 173 8.19 -19.59 0.54
C ALA A 173 7.14 -20.47 -0.14
N GLN A 174 6.05 -20.75 0.58
CA GLN A 174 4.86 -21.39 0.04
C GLN A 174 3.81 -20.32 -0.21
N ARG A 175 3.20 -20.30 -1.38
CA ARG A 175 2.26 -19.29 -1.83
C ARG A 175 0.94 -19.95 -2.21
N GLN A 176 -0.15 -19.27 -1.92
CA GLN A 176 -1.48 -19.72 -2.31
C GLN A 176 -2.39 -18.51 -2.55
N ILE A 177 -3.04 -18.49 -3.71
CA ILE A 177 -4.16 -17.59 -3.99
C ILE A 177 -5.36 -18.09 -3.19
N LEU A 178 -5.98 -17.19 -2.42
CA LEU A 178 -7.16 -17.48 -1.63
C LEU A 178 -8.38 -16.86 -2.30
N PRO A 179 -9.38 -17.65 -2.72
CA PRO A 179 -10.59 -17.13 -3.35
C PRO A 179 -11.53 -16.58 -2.27
N LEU A 180 -11.29 -15.32 -1.88
CA LEU A 180 -12.08 -14.62 -0.88
C LEU A 180 -12.85 -13.46 -1.53
N ASP A 181 -14.09 -13.29 -1.09
CA ASP A 181 -14.91 -12.16 -1.51
C ASP A 181 -14.44 -10.88 -0.80
N VAL A 182 -14.12 -9.85 -1.58
CA VAL A 182 -13.73 -8.52 -1.10
C VAL A 182 -14.71 -7.52 -1.72
N LYS A 183 -15.12 -6.48 -0.98
CA LYS A 183 -16.06 -5.43 -1.45
C LYS A 183 -15.41 -4.47 -2.45
N ALA A 184 -14.91 -4.98 -3.56
CA ALA A 184 -14.25 -4.24 -4.63
C ALA A 184 -14.58 -4.86 -5.99
N ASP A 185 -14.40 -4.09 -7.07
CA ASP A 185 -14.63 -4.58 -8.44
C ASP A 185 -13.70 -5.75 -8.80
N ARG A 186 -12.46 -5.68 -8.32
CA ARG A 186 -11.47 -6.77 -8.45
C ARG A 186 -10.61 -6.88 -7.21
N SER A 187 -10.19 -8.09 -6.90
CA SER A 187 -9.24 -8.36 -5.83
C SER A 187 -8.36 -9.57 -6.13
N LEU A 188 -7.20 -9.60 -5.47
CA LEU A 188 -6.29 -10.72 -5.40
C LEU A 188 -5.85 -10.87 -3.96
N THR A 189 -6.20 -12.00 -3.34
CA THR A 189 -5.70 -12.37 -2.01
C THR A 189 -4.63 -13.45 -2.15
N MET A 190 -3.43 -13.15 -1.68
CA MET A 190 -2.29 -14.06 -1.69
C MET A 190 -1.83 -14.32 -0.27
N SER A 191 -1.77 -15.59 0.11
CA SER A 191 -1.05 -16.01 1.31
C SER A 191 0.36 -16.46 0.97
N THR A 192 1.30 -16.19 1.86
CA THR A 192 2.68 -16.65 1.79
C THR A 192 3.11 -17.18 3.17
N ILE A 193 3.63 -18.40 3.22
CA ILE A 193 4.28 -18.96 4.41
C ILE A 193 5.78 -19.02 4.12
N MET A 194 6.57 -18.28 4.89
CA MET A 194 8.03 -18.27 4.77
C MET A 194 8.66 -19.08 5.91
N ASP A 195 9.73 -19.82 5.60
CA ASP A 195 10.63 -20.37 6.62
C ASP A 195 11.57 -19.25 7.11
N ALA A 196 11.36 -18.80 8.35
CA ALA A 196 12.18 -17.76 8.97
C ALA A 196 13.47 -18.32 9.60
N GLY A 197 13.70 -19.64 9.51
CA GLY A 197 14.81 -20.34 10.14
C GLY A 197 14.50 -20.79 11.57
N GLY A 198 15.31 -21.73 12.07
CA GLY A 198 15.14 -22.25 13.44
C GLY A 198 13.82 -22.99 13.68
N GLY A 199 13.17 -23.47 12.62
CA GLY A 199 11.85 -24.12 12.68
C GLY A 199 10.67 -23.14 12.81
N GLN A 200 10.93 -21.83 12.72
CA GLN A 200 9.89 -20.81 12.78
C GLN A 200 9.28 -20.57 11.40
N LYS A 201 7.96 -20.42 11.36
CA LYS A 201 7.22 -20.05 10.16
C LYS A 201 6.65 -18.65 10.32
N LEU A 202 6.66 -17.89 9.24
CA LEU A 202 6.04 -16.58 9.16
C LEU A 202 4.92 -16.65 8.14
N SER A 203 3.68 -16.48 8.60
CA SER A 203 2.50 -16.36 7.75
C SER A 203 2.34 -14.89 7.36
N SER A 204 2.18 -14.63 6.08
CA SER A 204 1.85 -13.32 5.52
C SER A 204 0.64 -13.46 4.62
N VAL A 205 -0.29 -12.52 4.68
CA VAL A 205 -1.38 -12.39 3.71
C VAL A 205 -1.39 -10.98 3.17
N ALA A 206 -1.40 -10.87 1.85
CA ALA A 206 -1.61 -9.63 1.13
C ALA A 206 -2.96 -9.69 0.41
N VAL A 207 -3.83 -8.72 0.69
CA VAL A 207 -5.06 -8.45 -0.06
C VAL A 207 -4.82 -7.20 -0.90
N GLN A 208 -4.92 -7.35 -2.21
CA GLN A 208 -4.88 -6.25 -3.16
C GLN A 208 -6.25 -6.11 -3.78
N ALA A 209 -6.84 -4.91 -3.77
CA ALA A 209 -8.21 -4.72 -4.23
C ALA A 209 -8.41 -3.35 -4.89
N LEU A 210 -9.18 -3.31 -5.98
CA LEU A 210 -9.45 -2.14 -6.82
C LEU A 210 -10.97 -1.94 -6.94
N ASP A 211 -11.46 -0.75 -6.55
CA ASP A 211 -12.85 -0.30 -6.70
C ASP A 211 -12.87 1.10 -7.36
N GLY A 212 -13.34 1.20 -8.60
CA GLY A 212 -13.23 2.42 -9.41
C GLY A 212 -11.78 2.91 -9.57
N ASN A 213 -11.47 4.08 -9.01
CA ASN A 213 -10.12 4.66 -9.01
C ASN A 213 -9.35 4.41 -7.71
N ASN A 214 -9.90 3.68 -6.75
CA ASN A 214 -9.27 3.46 -5.46
C ASN A 214 -8.68 2.04 -5.39
N PHE A 215 -7.39 1.96 -5.09
CA PHE A 215 -6.66 0.74 -4.88
C PHE A 215 -6.22 0.64 -3.42
N VAL A 216 -6.48 -0.50 -2.80
CA VAL A 216 -6.13 -0.79 -1.41
C VAL A 216 -5.22 -2.01 -1.39
N LEU A 217 -4.11 -1.91 -0.66
CA LEU A 217 -3.21 -3.02 -0.36
C LEU A 217 -3.10 -3.18 1.16
N VAL A 218 -3.62 -4.29 1.67
CA VAL A 218 -3.48 -4.70 3.07
C VAL A 218 -2.50 -5.85 3.14
N THR A 219 -1.47 -5.73 3.97
CA THR A 219 -0.55 -6.82 4.30
C THR A 219 -0.56 -7.06 5.81
N LEU A 220 -0.91 -8.28 6.21
CA LEU A 220 -0.79 -8.74 7.59
C LEU A 220 0.27 -9.83 7.67
N GLN A 221 1.09 -9.81 8.72
CA GLN A 221 2.15 -10.77 8.93
C GLN A 221 2.29 -11.17 10.39
N THR A 222 2.39 -12.48 10.67
CA THR A 222 2.54 -13.01 12.02
C THR A 222 3.15 -14.41 12.03
N GLY A 223 3.79 -14.80 13.14
CA GLY A 223 4.34 -16.13 13.36
C GLY A 223 3.39 -17.10 14.08
N SER A 224 2.21 -16.65 14.50
CA SER A 224 1.33 -17.42 15.40
C SER A 224 -0.02 -17.83 14.80
N MET A 225 -0.42 -17.25 13.67
CA MET A 225 -1.74 -17.47 13.06
C MET A 225 -1.67 -18.28 11.77
N GLN A 226 -2.72 -19.06 11.51
CA GLN A 226 -2.88 -19.79 10.25
C GLN A 226 -3.25 -18.82 9.11
N PRO A 227 -2.83 -19.09 7.86
CA PRO A 227 -3.10 -18.21 6.73
C PRO A 227 -4.58 -17.89 6.49
N ALA A 228 -5.47 -18.85 6.67
CA ALA A 228 -6.90 -18.65 6.44
C ALA A 228 -7.52 -17.64 7.42
N GLU A 229 -7.18 -17.73 8.71
CA GLU A 229 -7.64 -16.78 9.73
C GLU A 229 -7.04 -15.39 9.51
N LEU A 230 -5.74 -15.34 9.17
CA LEU A 230 -5.06 -14.10 8.84
C LEU A 230 -5.68 -13.43 7.61
N ALA A 231 -6.12 -14.22 6.63
CA ALA A 231 -6.75 -13.72 5.41
C ALA A 231 -8.14 -13.13 5.67
N THR A 232 -8.95 -13.75 6.53
CA THR A 232 -10.23 -13.17 6.96
C THR A 232 -10.03 -11.78 7.56
N GLN A 233 -9.06 -11.62 8.45
CA GLN A 233 -8.77 -10.30 9.05
C GLN A 233 -8.25 -9.29 8.03
N ALA A 234 -7.45 -9.73 7.05
CA ALA A 234 -6.96 -8.84 5.99
C ALA A 234 -8.09 -8.38 5.07
N VAL A 235 -9.06 -9.26 4.76
CA VAL A 235 -10.26 -8.92 3.98
C VAL A 235 -11.16 -7.96 4.75
N GLU A 236 -11.44 -8.22 6.03
CA GLU A 236 -12.23 -7.31 6.87
C GLU A 236 -11.65 -5.90 6.90
N LEU A 237 -10.33 -5.79 7.05
CA LEU A 237 -9.64 -4.49 7.05
C LEU A 237 -9.65 -3.82 5.67
N THR A 238 -9.60 -4.61 4.59
CA THR A 238 -9.73 -4.10 3.21
C THR A 238 -11.14 -3.57 2.95
N ASP A 239 -12.16 -4.29 3.38
CA ASP A 239 -13.56 -3.87 3.26
C ASP A 239 -13.82 -2.60 4.08
N GLN A 240 -13.27 -2.53 5.29
CA GLN A 240 -13.34 -1.31 6.12
C GLN A 240 -12.66 -0.13 5.43
N ALA A 241 -11.53 -0.34 4.74
CA ALA A 241 -10.87 0.71 3.97
C ALA A 241 -11.77 1.26 2.87
N PHE A 242 -12.47 0.40 2.12
CA PHE A 242 -13.43 0.85 1.11
C PHE A 242 -14.66 1.55 1.71
N ASP A 243 -15.15 1.08 2.85
CA ASP A 243 -16.26 1.75 3.55
C ASP A 243 -15.84 3.18 3.99
N GLU A 244 -14.62 3.38 4.50
CA GLU A 244 -14.08 4.71 4.85
C GLU A 244 -13.81 5.60 3.62
N ILE A 245 -13.31 5.02 2.52
CA ILE A 245 -13.14 5.73 1.24
C ILE A 245 -14.47 6.26 0.73
N LYS A 246 -15.51 5.40 0.73
CA LYS A 246 -16.86 5.77 0.29
C LYS A 246 -17.46 6.87 1.15
N ALA A 247 -17.14 6.89 2.45
CA ALA A 247 -17.63 7.91 3.38
C ALA A 247 -17.05 9.32 3.12
N VAL A 248 -15.92 9.44 2.42
CA VAL A 248 -15.27 10.73 2.15
C VAL A 248 -15.38 11.20 0.68
N GLN A 249 -16.04 10.43 -0.19
CA GLN A 249 -16.30 10.76 -1.60
C GLN A 249 -17.57 11.59 -1.78
#